data_AF-A0A920G7J3-F1
#
_entry.id   AF-A0A920G7J3-F1
#
_cell.length_a   1.000
_cell.length_b   1.000
_cell.length_c   1.000
_cell.angle_alpha   90.00
_cell.angle_beta   90.00
_cell.angle_gamma   90.00
#
_symmetry.space_group_name_H-M   'P 1'
#
loop_
_entity.id
_entity.type
_entity.pdbx_description
1 polymer ?
#
loop_
_entity_poly.entity_id
_entity_poly.type
_entity_poly.pdbx_seq_one_letter_code
_entity_poly.pdbx_strand_id
1 'polypeptide(L)'
;MSEALWRDDADRLAQLAAELGTASPEATTAAIEAGTAKRRELKHYSGAMFYYGGEWYWGVDRLYHLEARLAALGADTQPGTPLIAPRPSEDLAGQRDTGQFTLELYASLRSPYTAVIFDRAVAFAKAAGVTLSLRPVLPMVMRGVPATREKGMYIFTDAAREALAAGVPYGNFYDPIGDPARRCYALYPWAASQGKGVELCSSFLRHAFVLGVNTNNDRGLRKVVEAAGLDWSAAQPHREDNTWEAIPARGQPPDHV
;
A
#
# COMPACT_ATOMS: atom_id res chain seq x y z
N MET A 1 -29.29 -10.97 5.57
CA MET A 1 -28.57 -10.03 6.46
C MET A 1 -27.65 -9.10 5.69
N SER A 2 -26.66 -9.60 4.94
CA SER A 2 -25.69 -8.76 4.22
C SER A 2 -26.32 -7.77 3.24
N GLU A 3 -27.26 -8.22 2.40
CA GLU A 3 -27.96 -7.33 1.45
C GLU A 3 -28.72 -6.20 2.15
N ALA A 4 -29.43 -6.51 3.24
CA ALA A 4 -30.16 -5.52 4.04
C ALA A 4 -29.22 -4.51 4.69
N LEU A 5 -28.08 -4.96 5.23
CA LEU A 5 -27.05 -4.09 5.80
C LEU A 5 -26.49 -3.12 4.75
N TRP A 6 -26.14 -3.62 3.55
CA TRP A 6 -25.57 -2.79 2.48
C TRP A 6 -26.56 -1.81 1.86
N ARG A 7 -27.87 -2.08 1.98
CA ARG A 7 -28.94 -1.19 1.51
C ARG A 7 -29.49 -0.26 2.60
N ASP A 8 -28.96 -0.33 3.81
CA ASP A 8 -29.49 0.38 4.98
C ASP A 8 -30.99 0.09 5.23
N ASP A 9 -31.40 -1.17 4.97
CA ASP A 9 -32.79 -1.63 5.10
C ASP A 9 -33.06 -2.05 6.55
N ALA A 10 -33.38 -1.06 7.38
CA ALA A 10 -33.64 -1.24 8.81
C ALA A 10 -34.82 -2.18 9.09
N ASP A 11 -35.88 -2.12 8.27
CA ASP A 11 -37.07 -2.97 8.45
C ASP A 11 -36.71 -4.44 8.20
N ARG A 12 -35.95 -4.73 7.14
CA ARG A 12 -35.50 -6.09 6.87
C ARG A 12 -34.52 -6.59 7.94
N LEU A 13 -33.67 -5.72 8.49
CA LEU A 13 -32.79 -6.08 9.61
C LEU A 13 -33.59 -6.40 10.88
N ALA A 14 -34.62 -5.62 11.20
CA ALA A 14 -35.50 -5.87 12.34
C ALA A 14 -36.29 -7.18 12.18
N GLN A 15 -36.79 -7.46 10.97
CA GLN A 15 -37.45 -8.73 10.67
C GLN A 15 -36.49 -9.92 10.85
N LEU A 16 -35.27 -9.82 10.31
CA LEU A 16 -34.25 -10.87 10.48
C LEU A 16 -33.89 -11.09 11.95
N ALA A 17 -33.82 -10.02 12.74
CA ALA A 17 -33.58 -10.10 14.19
C ALA A 17 -34.74 -10.81 14.92
N ALA A 18 -35.99 -10.60 14.51
CA ALA A 18 -37.14 -11.30 15.07
C ALA A 18 -37.18 -12.79 14.66
N GLU A 19 -36.81 -13.10 13.41
CA GLU A 19 -36.81 -14.47 12.87
C GLU A 19 -35.64 -15.33 13.38
N LEU A 20 -34.44 -14.76 13.46
CA LEU A 20 -33.19 -15.48 13.78
C LEU A 20 -32.72 -15.25 15.21
N GLY A 21 -33.32 -14.30 15.92
CA GLY A 21 -32.89 -13.85 17.24
C GLY A 21 -31.74 -12.84 17.19
N THR A 22 -31.45 -12.23 18.34
CA THR A 22 -30.32 -11.33 18.54
C THR A 22 -29.38 -11.88 19.61
N ALA A 23 -28.08 -11.63 19.45
CA ALA A 23 -27.12 -11.94 20.50
C ALA A 23 -27.34 -11.01 21.70
N SER A 24 -27.24 -11.54 22.92
CA SER A 24 -27.23 -10.69 24.12
C SER A 24 -25.97 -9.81 24.14
N PRO A 25 -25.97 -8.70 24.91
CA PRO A 25 -24.77 -7.88 25.10
C PRO A 25 -23.57 -8.68 25.63
N GLU A 26 -23.82 -9.64 26.52
CA GLU A 26 -22.79 -10.50 27.12
C GLU A 26 -22.23 -11.48 26.07
N ALA A 27 -23.10 -12.13 25.30
CA ALA A 27 -22.68 -13.04 24.22
C ALA A 27 -21.88 -12.28 23.14
N THR A 28 -22.31 -11.06 22.81
CA THR A 28 -21.62 -10.17 21.87
C THR A 28 -20.23 -9.79 22.38
N THR A 29 -20.14 -9.38 23.65
CA THR A 29 -18.86 -9.02 24.28
C THR A 29 -17.90 -10.21 24.30
N ALA A 30 -18.37 -11.38 24.75
CA ALA A 30 -17.57 -12.60 24.78
C ALA A 30 -17.06 -13.01 23.39
N ALA A 31 -17.89 -12.89 22.35
CA ALA A 31 -17.49 -13.18 20.98
C ALA A 31 -16.41 -12.20 20.46
N ILE A 32 -16.54 -10.90 20.76
CA ILE A 32 -15.55 -9.87 20.40
C ILE A 32 -14.21 -10.12 21.10
N GLU A 33 -14.25 -10.46 22.39
CA GLU A 33 -13.06 -10.79 23.18
C GLU A 33 -12.35 -12.04 22.65
N ALA A 34 -13.11 -13.12 22.40
CA ALA A 34 -12.58 -14.36 21.83
C ALA A 34 -11.95 -14.12 20.45
N GLY A 35 -12.64 -13.39 19.56
CA GLY A 35 -12.11 -13.02 18.25
C GLY A 35 -10.85 -12.15 18.34
N THR A 36 -10.82 -11.21 19.28
CA THR A 36 -9.66 -10.35 19.54
C THR A 36 -8.46 -11.15 20.06
N ALA A 37 -8.69 -12.09 20.98
CA ALA A 37 -7.66 -12.99 21.47
C ALA A 37 -7.10 -13.87 20.35
N LYS A 38 -7.98 -14.46 19.52
CA LYS A 38 -7.57 -15.28 18.39
C LYS A 38 -6.76 -14.49 17.35
N ARG A 39 -7.19 -13.27 17.03
CA ARG A 39 -6.46 -12.37 16.12
C ARG A 39 -5.04 -12.06 16.63
N ARG A 40 -4.89 -11.81 17.95
CA ARG A 40 -3.58 -11.57 18.58
C ARG A 40 -2.69 -12.81 18.53
N GLU A 41 -3.25 -13.99 18.85
CA GLU A 41 -2.55 -15.28 18.75
C GLU A 41 -2.00 -15.51 17.33
N LEU A 42 -2.80 -15.20 16.32
CA LEU A 42 -2.47 -15.31 14.91
C LEU A 42 -1.67 -14.09 14.37
N LYS A 43 -1.23 -13.17 15.24
CA LYS A 43 -0.33 -12.05 14.95
C LYS A 43 -0.83 -11.06 13.89
N HIS A 44 -2.13 -10.77 13.85
CA HIS A 44 -2.71 -9.71 13.00
C HIS A 44 -3.27 -8.56 13.83
N TYR A 45 -3.41 -7.40 13.19
CA TYR A 45 -3.90 -6.16 13.81
C TYR A 45 -5.36 -5.78 13.49
N SER A 46 -6.01 -6.36 12.48
CA SER A 46 -7.32 -5.91 11.99
C SER A 46 -8.35 -7.04 12.02
N GLY A 47 -9.62 -6.69 12.21
CA GLY A 47 -10.75 -7.62 12.12
C GLY A 47 -11.20 -7.84 10.68
N ALA A 48 -12.18 -8.73 10.49
CA ALA A 48 -12.74 -9.06 9.16
C ALA A 48 -11.72 -9.54 8.12
N MET A 49 -10.62 -10.15 8.57
CA MET A 49 -9.59 -10.75 7.72
C MET A 49 -9.76 -12.26 7.63
N PHE A 50 -9.43 -12.86 6.49
CA PHE A 50 -9.49 -14.31 6.32
C PHE A 50 -8.13 -14.96 6.66
N TYR A 51 -8.15 -16.03 7.46
CA TYR A 51 -6.96 -16.80 7.83
C TYR A 51 -7.13 -18.26 7.45
N TYR A 52 -6.20 -18.82 6.68
CA TYR A 52 -6.22 -20.22 6.28
C TYR A 52 -4.82 -20.74 5.94
N GLY A 53 -4.54 -21.98 6.33
CA GLY A 53 -3.29 -22.66 5.94
C GLY A 53 -2.01 -22.00 6.46
N GLY A 54 -2.09 -21.26 7.58
CA GLY A 54 -0.95 -20.52 8.16
C GLY A 54 -0.80 -19.08 7.64
N GLU A 55 -1.68 -18.64 6.74
CA GLU A 55 -1.55 -17.37 6.03
C GLU A 55 -2.80 -16.50 6.17
N TRP A 56 -2.58 -15.19 6.04
CA TRP A 56 -3.61 -14.17 6.08
C TRP A 56 -3.91 -13.64 4.67
N TYR A 57 -5.18 -13.33 4.43
CA TYR A 57 -5.70 -12.78 3.18
C TYR A 57 -6.55 -11.55 3.53
N TRP A 58 -5.97 -10.37 3.28
CA TRP A 58 -6.54 -9.08 3.68
C TRP A 58 -7.96 -8.89 3.14
N GLY A 59 -8.15 -9.15 1.87
CA GLY A 59 -9.39 -8.84 1.19
C GLY A 59 -9.49 -9.52 -0.16
N VAL A 60 -10.46 -9.04 -0.96
CA VAL A 60 -10.75 -9.57 -2.29
C VAL A 60 -9.55 -9.50 -3.23
N ASP A 61 -8.67 -8.54 -3.02
CA ASP A 61 -7.41 -8.32 -3.72
C ASP A 61 -6.31 -9.34 -3.35
N ARG A 62 -6.60 -10.29 -2.44
CA ARG A 62 -5.72 -11.41 -2.09
C ARG A 62 -6.33 -12.79 -2.43
N LEU A 63 -7.48 -12.84 -3.11
CA LEU A 63 -8.14 -14.11 -3.45
C LEU A 63 -7.25 -15.02 -4.31
N TYR A 64 -6.52 -14.46 -5.27
CA TYR A 64 -5.59 -15.25 -6.08
C TYR A 64 -4.49 -15.95 -5.26
N HIS A 65 -4.04 -15.36 -4.12
CA HIS A 65 -3.14 -16.05 -3.19
C HIS A 65 -3.83 -17.18 -2.46
N LEU A 66 -5.08 -16.97 -2.03
CA LEU A 66 -5.87 -17.99 -1.36
C LEU A 66 -6.11 -19.20 -2.28
N GLU A 67 -6.51 -18.94 -3.51
CA GLU A 67 -6.71 -19.98 -4.52
C GLU A 67 -5.42 -20.76 -4.79
N ALA A 68 -4.30 -20.06 -4.99
CA ALA A 68 -2.99 -20.70 -5.16
C ALA A 68 -2.59 -21.55 -3.93
N ARG A 69 -2.90 -21.07 -2.72
CA ARG A 69 -2.64 -21.82 -1.49
C ARG A 69 -3.51 -23.07 -1.36
N LEU A 70 -4.80 -22.97 -1.68
CA LEU A 70 -5.72 -24.11 -1.68
C LEU A 70 -5.26 -25.19 -2.68
N ALA A 71 -4.85 -24.78 -3.88
CA ALA A 71 -4.27 -25.68 -4.87
C ALA A 71 -2.99 -26.36 -4.34
N ALA A 72 -2.07 -25.61 -3.75
CA ALA A 72 -0.84 -26.16 -3.16
C ALA A 72 -1.10 -27.13 -1.99
N LEU A 73 -2.24 -27.02 -1.32
CA LEU A 73 -2.66 -27.92 -0.24
C LEU A 73 -3.47 -29.13 -0.73
N GLY A 74 -3.69 -29.25 -2.05
CA GLY A 74 -4.47 -30.34 -2.63
C GLY A 74 -5.99 -30.21 -2.44
N ALA A 75 -6.48 -29.00 -2.11
CA ALA A 75 -7.90 -28.71 -1.98
C ALA A 75 -8.54 -28.28 -3.32
N ASP A 76 -7.74 -28.09 -4.37
CA ASP A 76 -8.23 -27.81 -5.72
C ASP A 76 -8.77 -29.10 -6.36
N THR A 77 -10.08 -29.11 -6.61
CA THR A 77 -10.79 -30.24 -7.22
C THR A 77 -10.76 -30.20 -8.75
N GLN A 78 -10.27 -29.11 -9.36
CA GLN A 78 -10.19 -28.90 -10.80
C GLN A 78 -8.80 -28.38 -11.22
N PRO A 79 -7.73 -29.16 -10.95
CA PRO A 79 -6.37 -28.74 -11.24
C PRO A 79 -6.18 -28.41 -12.72
N GLY A 80 -5.50 -27.28 -12.97
CA GLY A 80 -5.24 -26.77 -14.31
C GLY A 80 -6.32 -25.84 -14.88
N THR A 81 -7.42 -25.63 -14.16
CA THR A 81 -8.37 -24.56 -14.51
C THR A 81 -7.80 -23.17 -14.17
N PRO A 82 -8.19 -22.11 -14.89
CA PRO A 82 -7.83 -20.74 -14.53
C PRO A 82 -8.37 -20.36 -13.13
N LEU A 83 -7.64 -19.49 -12.43
CA LEU A 83 -8.11 -18.91 -11.16
C LEU A 83 -9.46 -18.22 -11.36
N ILE A 84 -10.30 -18.29 -10.33
CA ILE A 84 -11.62 -17.64 -10.26
C ILE A 84 -11.46 -16.13 -10.19
N ALA A 85 -10.54 -15.65 -9.34
CA ALA A 85 -10.24 -14.24 -9.15
C ALA A 85 -8.75 -13.97 -9.39
N PRO A 86 -8.27 -14.07 -10.66
CA PRO A 86 -6.88 -13.79 -10.99
C PRO A 86 -6.58 -12.30 -10.75
N ARG A 87 -5.31 -11.98 -10.49
CA ARG A 87 -4.88 -10.58 -10.48
C ARG A 87 -5.12 -9.96 -11.87
N PRO A 88 -5.76 -8.79 -11.96
CA PRO A 88 -5.95 -8.11 -13.25
C PRO A 88 -4.62 -7.81 -13.94
N SER A 89 -4.59 -7.97 -15.26
CA SER A 89 -3.47 -7.55 -16.09
C SER A 89 -3.56 -6.07 -16.45
N GLU A 90 -2.40 -5.43 -16.60
CA GLU A 90 -2.29 -4.09 -17.18
C GLU A 90 -2.29 -4.21 -18.72
N ASP A 91 -3.47 -4.42 -19.33
CA ASP A 91 -3.62 -4.46 -20.79
C ASP A 91 -4.29 -3.17 -21.29
N LEU A 92 -3.57 -2.41 -22.11
CA LEU A 92 -4.07 -1.20 -22.74
C LEU A 92 -4.84 -1.50 -24.04
N ALA A 93 -4.82 -2.74 -24.54
CA ALA A 93 -5.46 -3.14 -25.79
C ALA A 93 -5.11 -2.23 -26.99
N GLY A 94 -3.87 -1.73 -27.02
CA GLY A 94 -3.38 -0.78 -28.03
C GLY A 94 -3.90 0.66 -27.90
N GLN A 95 -4.73 0.95 -26.88
CA GLN A 95 -5.23 2.29 -26.61
C GLN A 95 -4.14 3.14 -25.95
N ARG A 96 -4.14 4.43 -26.30
CA ARG A 96 -3.34 5.45 -25.63
C ARG A 96 -4.20 6.68 -25.44
N ASP A 97 -4.02 7.35 -24.31
CA ASP A 97 -4.65 8.62 -24.03
C ASP A 97 -4.16 9.69 -25.02
N THR A 98 -5.07 10.57 -25.41
CA THR A 98 -4.81 11.70 -26.30
C THR A 98 -4.76 13.03 -25.53
N GLY A 99 -4.42 12.98 -24.23
CA GLY A 99 -4.38 14.12 -23.32
C GLY A 99 -5.70 14.38 -22.58
N GLN A 100 -6.58 13.38 -22.46
CA GLN A 100 -7.84 13.50 -21.73
C GLN A 100 -7.69 13.15 -20.24
N PHE A 101 -6.72 12.31 -19.90
CA PHE A 101 -6.61 11.75 -18.56
C PHE A 101 -5.32 12.17 -17.86
N THR A 102 -5.46 12.39 -16.54
CA THR A 102 -4.34 12.55 -15.62
C THR A 102 -4.39 11.42 -14.60
N LEU A 103 -3.28 10.70 -14.44
CA LEU A 103 -3.08 9.77 -13.35
C LEU A 103 -2.47 10.54 -12.16
N GLU A 104 -3.25 10.78 -11.12
CA GLU A 104 -2.73 11.32 -9.87
C GLU A 104 -2.21 10.20 -8.98
N LEU A 105 -0.90 10.18 -8.71
CA LEU A 105 -0.26 9.16 -7.88
C LEU A 105 0.10 9.73 -6.51
N TYR A 106 -0.67 9.33 -5.48
CA TYR A 106 -0.41 9.71 -4.09
C TYR A 106 0.59 8.74 -3.45
N ALA A 107 1.87 9.11 -3.47
CA ALA A 107 2.98 8.24 -3.09
C ALA A 107 3.52 8.56 -1.69
N SER A 108 3.40 7.61 -0.75
CA SER A 108 4.09 7.66 0.54
C SER A 108 5.43 6.95 0.45
N LEU A 109 6.54 7.65 0.71
CA LEU A 109 7.89 7.08 0.69
C LEU A 109 8.18 6.07 1.82
N ARG A 110 7.27 5.90 2.77
CA ARG A 110 7.36 4.86 3.81
C ARG A 110 6.40 3.69 3.56
N SER A 111 5.52 3.80 2.57
CA SER A 111 4.59 2.70 2.28
C SER A 111 5.33 1.63 1.48
N PRO A 112 5.42 0.39 1.98
CA PRO A 112 6.02 -0.70 1.23
C PRO A 112 5.21 -1.02 -0.04
N TYR A 113 3.88 -0.83 -0.03
CA TYR A 113 3.07 -0.96 -1.24
C TYR A 113 3.41 0.09 -2.28
N THR A 114 3.72 1.34 -1.88
CA THR A 114 4.25 2.34 -2.82
C THR A 114 5.52 1.82 -3.45
N ALA A 115 6.45 1.25 -2.68
CA ALA A 115 7.69 0.70 -3.22
C ALA A 115 7.46 -0.42 -4.24
N VAL A 116 6.44 -1.25 -4.04
CA VAL A 116 6.06 -2.33 -4.96
C VAL A 116 5.49 -1.77 -6.28
N ILE A 117 4.67 -0.73 -6.22
CA ILE A 117 3.89 -0.26 -7.37
C ILE A 117 4.44 0.98 -8.07
N PHE A 118 5.34 1.75 -7.46
CA PHE A 118 5.69 3.10 -7.94
C PHE A 118 6.22 3.10 -9.37
N ASP A 119 7.28 2.33 -9.65
CA ASP A 119 7.88 2.28 -10.98
C ASP A 119 6.92 1.64 -12.01
N ARG A 120 6.06 0.72 -11.58
CA ARG A 120 5.00 0.15 -12.44
C ARG A 120 3.96 1.19 -12.81
N ALA A 121 3.48 1.99 -11.86
CA ALA A 121 2.53 3.07 -12.11
C ALA A 121 3.12 4.15 -13.04
N VAL A 122 4.40 4.48 -12.86
CA VAL A 122 5.14 5.39 -13.77
C VAL A 122 5.25 4.79 -15.17
N ALA A 123 5.61 3.51 -15.29
CA ALA A 123 5.71 2.81 -16.56
C ALA A 123 4.34 2.71 -17.27
N PHE A 124 3.29 2.40 -16.51
CA PHE A 124 1.91 2.39 -16.97
C PHE A 124 1.50 3.76 -17.51
N ALA A 125 1.74 4.84 -16.75
CA ALA A 125 1.40 6.19 -17.19
C ALA A 125 2.06 6.53 -18.53
N LYS A 126 3.36 6.22 -18.65
CA LYS A 126 4.12 6.39 -19.89
C LYS A 126 3.58 5.53 -21.03
N ALA A 127 3.28 4.25 -20.79
CA ALA A 127 2.77 3.33 -21.80
C ALA A 127 1.39 3.79 -22.31
N ALA A 128 0.50 4.15 -21.38
CA ALA A 128 -0.84 4.65 -21.64
C ALA A 128 -0.85 6.05 -22.26
N GLY A 129 0.24 6.82 -22.16
CA GLY A 129 0.28 8.21 -22.65
C GLY A 129 -0.50 9.21 -21.77
N VAL A 130 -0.89 8.81 -20.56
CA VAL A 130 -1.59 9.67 -19.61
C VAL A 130 -0.61 10.58 -18.89
N THR A 131 -1.07 11.79 -18.53
CA THR A 131 -0.25 12.71 -17.74
C THR A 131 -0.10 12.17 -16.31
N LEU A 132 1.14 11.97 -15.85
CA LEU A 132 1.41 11.60 -14.46
C LEU A 132 1.51 12.85 -13.58
N SER A 133 0.64 12.95 -12.58
CA SER A 133 0.67 13.97 -11.53
C SER A 133 1.09 13.32 -10.21
N LEU A 134 2.39 13.38 -9.91
CA LEU A 134 2.95 12.81 -8.68
C LEU A 134 2.63 13.70 -7.48
N ARG A 135 1.98 13.12 -6.47
CA ARG A 135 1.60 13.76 -5.20
C ARG A 135 2.31 13.07 -4.04
N PRO A 136 3.48 13.53 -3.60
CA PRO A 136 4.11 13.02 -2.39
C PRO A 136 3.17 13.19 -1.19
N VAL A 137 3.00 12.17 -0.35
CA VAL A 137 2.14 12.25 0.85
C VAL A 137 2.89 11.82 2.10
N LEU A 138 2.59 12.49 3.22
CA LEU A 138 3.12 12.08 4.52
C LEU A 138 2.63 10.66 4.89
N PRO A 139 3.51 9.81 5.46
CA PRO A 139 3.08 8.53 6.01
C PRO A 139 2.01 8.69 7.10
N MET A 140 0.99 7.83 7.11
CA MET A 140 -0.11 7.86 8.10
C MET A 140 0.38 7.84 9.56
N VAL A 141 1.49 7.17 9.84
CA VAL A 141 2.09 7.13 11.19
C VAL A 141 2.55 8.50 11.64
N MET A 142 3.03 9.31 10.71
CA MET A 142 3.41 10.70 10.94
C MET A 142 2.20 11.64 10.98
N ARG A 143 0.99 11.12 10.67
CA ARG A 143 -0.32 11.78 10.84
C ARG A 143 -1.06 11.33 12.11
N GLY A 144 -0.43 10.53 12.98
CA GLY A 144 -0.99 10.12 14.27
C GLY A 144 -1.62 8.71 14.29
N VAL A 145 -1.58 7.95 13.18
CA VAL A 145 -2.06 6.57 13.16
C VAL A 145 -1.04 5.64 13.83
N PRO A 146 -1.40 4.87 14.88
CA PRO A 146 -0.45 4.02 15.59
C PRO A 146 0.24 2.99 14.68
N ALA A 147 1.57 2.92 14.77
CA ALA A 147 2.38 1.90 14.12
C ALA A 147 2.64 0.73 15.09
N THR A 148 1.68 -0.19 15.24
CA THR A 148 1.93 -1.39 16.05
C THR A 148 2.89 -2.33 15.35
N ARG A 149 3.64 -3.12 16.12
CA ARG A 149 4.61 -4.08 15.58
C ARG A 149 3.92 -5.14 14.73
N GLU A 150 2.74 -5.60 15.15
CA GLU A 150 1.91 -6.57 14.43
C GLU A 150 1.44 -6.00 13.08
N LYS A 151 1.01 -4.73 13.06
CA LYS A 151 0.64 -4.03 11.82
C LYS A 151 1.83 -3.92 10.87
N GLY A 152 2.98 -3.50 11.38
CA GLY A 152 4.21 -3.43 10.59
C GLY A 152 4.60 -4.77 9.98
N MET A 153 4.71 -5.83 10.80
CA MET A 153 5.09 -7.16 10.32
C MET A 153 4.18 -7.64 9.21
N TYR A 154 2.86 -7.60 9.41
CA TYR A 154 1.92 -8.06 8.38
C TYR A 154 2.04 -7.27 7.08
N ILE A 155 2.05 -5.93 7.15
CA ILE A 155 2.10 -5.07 5.96
C ILE A 155 3.39 -5.32 5.17
N PHE A 156 4.54 -5.47 5.84
CA PHE A 156 5.80 -5.73 5.14
C PHE A 156 5.84 -7.13 4.53
N THR A 157 5.30 -8.16 5.19
CA THR A 157 5.28 -9.53 4.64
C THR A 157 4.27 -9.67 3.51
N ASP A 158 3.10 -9.01 3.61
CA ASP A 158 2.11 -9.00 2.53
C ASP A 158 2.63 -8.23 1.31
N ALA A 159 3.26 -7.07 1.51
CA ALA A 159 3.91 -6.33 0.41
C ALA A 159 5.01 -7.16 -0.26
N ALA A 160 5.80 -7.93 0.49
CA ALA A 160 6.79 -8.84 -0.07
C ALA A 160 6.15 -9.96 -0.91
N ARG A 161 5.01 -10.50 -0.45
CA ARG A 161 4.23 -11.50 -1.18
C ARG A 161 3.66 -10.93 -2.48
N GLU A 162 3.14 -9.71 -2.46
CA GLU A 162 2.69 -8.98 -3.65
C GLU A 162 3.85 -8.72 -4.62
N ALA A 163 5.00 -8.28 -4.11
CA ALA A 163 6.21 -8.03 -4.89
C ALA A 163 6.67 -9.29 -5.65
N LEU A 164 6.72 -10.43 -4.95
CA LEU A 164 7.07 -11.72 -5.54
C LEU A 164 6.09 -12.11 -6.65
N ALA A 165 4.79 -12.05 -6.38
CA ALA A 165 3.77 -12.37 -7.37
C ALA A 165 3.77 -11.37 -8.55
N ALA A 166 4.26 -10.15 -8.35
CA ALA A 166 4.40 -9.13 -9.38
C ALA A 166 5.74 -9.19 -10.13
N GLY A 167 6.68 -10.05 -9.70
CA GLY A 167 8.02 -10.14 -10.26
C GLY A 167 8.90 -8.91 -10.02
N VAL A 168 8.62 -8.12 -8.97
CA VAL A 168 9.38 -6.88 -8.66
C VAL A 168 10.34 -7.09 -7.49
N PRO A 169 11.54 -6.47 -7.52
CA PRO A 169 12.48 -6.55 -6.40
C PRO A 169 11.95 -5.92 -5.12
N TYR A 170 12.11 -6.62 -3.99
CA TYR A 170 11.75 -6.14 -2.65
C TYR A 170 12.45 -7.01 -1.60
N GLY A 171 12.81 -6.47 -0.43
CA GLY A 171 13.01 -7.30 0.77
C GLY A 171 14.30 -7.11 1.56
N ASN A 172 15.38 -6.54 1.00
CA ASN A 172 16.58 -6.19 1.80
C ASN A 172 16.37 -4.89 2.60
N PHE A 173 15.13 -4.53 2.93
CA PHE A 173 14.74 -3.15 3.22
C PHE A 173 15.29 -2.60 4.55
N TYR A 174 15.36 -1.28 4.62
CA TYR A 174 15.53 -0.50 5.85
C TYR A 174 14.32 0.41 6.00
N ASP A 175 13.46 0.19 7.01
CA ASP A 175 12.22 0.98 7.18
C ASP A 175 12.56 2.48 7.33
N PRO A 176 12.10 3.34 6.39
CA PRO A 176 12.39 4.77 6.41
C PRO A 176 11.48 5.53 7.38
N ILE A 177 11.19 4.94 8.55
CA ILE A 177 10.34 5.54 9.59
C ILE A 177 11.01 6.78 10.20
N GLY A 178 10.19 7.80 10.52
CA GLY A 178 10.64 9.06 11.08
C GLY A 178 11.02 10.06 9.99
N ASP A 179 12.17 10.71 10.16
CA ASP A 179 12.64 11.79 9.29
C ASP A 179 13.03 11.44 7.84
N PRO A 180 13.39 10.20 7.45
CA PRO A 180 13.88 9.93 6.09
C PRO A 180 12.94 10.41 4.97
N ALA A 181 11.63 10.18 5.12
CA ALA A 181 10.64 10.62 4.15
C ALA A 181 10.59 12.16 4.05
N ARG A 182 10.59 12.87 5.19
CA ARG A 182 10.61 14.35 5.22
C ARG A 182 11.87 14.90 4.56
N ARG A 183 13.03 14.31 4.87
CA ARG A 183 14.31 14.71 4.28
C ARG A 183 14.34 14.54 2.77
N CYS A 184 13.73 13.49 2.25
CA CYS A 184 13.60 13.31 0.81
C CYS A 184 12.56 14.27 0.21
N TYR A 185 11.44 14.51 0.90
CA TYR A 185 10.41 15.44 0.42
C TYR A 185 10.88 16.89 0.38
N ALA A 186 11.76 17.31 1.29
CA ALA A 186 12.38 18.63 1.22
C ALA A 186 13.13 18.85 -0.10
N LEU A 187 13.75 17.80 -0.66
CA LEU A 187 14.44 17.87 -1.94
C LEU A 187 13.49 17.80 -3.15
N TYR A 188 12.22 17.45 -2.96
CA TYR A 188 11.28 17.21 -4.06
C TYR A 188 11.00 18.44 -4.92
N PRO A 189 10.70 19.65 -4.38
CA PRO A 189 10.46 20.84 -5.20
C PRO A 189 11.64 21.17 -6.13
N TRP A 190 12.87 21.07 -5.60
CA TRP A 190 14.10 21.25 -6.35
C TRP A 190 14.36 20.16 -7.39
N ALA A 191 14.09 18.90 -7.06
CA ALA A 191 14.20 17.82 -8.03
C ALA A 191 13.15 17.97 -9.15
N ALA A 192 11.91 18.35 -8.79
CA ALA A 192 10.82 18.56 -9.72
C ALA A 192 11.09 19.74 -10.67
N SER A 193 11.70 20.84 -10.21
CA SER A 193 12.09 21.96 -11.08
C SER A 193 13.14 21.57 -12.13
N GLN A 194 13.87 20.47 -11.91
CA GLN A 194 14.80 19.87 -12.86
C GLN A 194 14.19 18.71 -13.67
N GLY A 195 12.89 18.46 -13.53
CA GLY A 195 12.21 17.32 -14.17
C GLY A 195 12.58 15.96 -13.58
N LYS A 196 13.10 15.91 -12.35
CA LYS A 196 13.61 14.72 -11.65
C LYS A 196 12.84 14.33 -10.39
N GLY A 197 11.63 14.87 -10.20
CA GLY A 197 10.79 14.56 -9.05
C GLY A 197 10.41 13.07 -8.97
N VAL A 198 10.10 12.45 -10.12
CA VAL A 198 9.76 11.01 -10.20
C VAL A 198 11.00 10.16 -9.90
N GLU A 199 12.14 10.49 -10.50
CA GLU A 199 13.41 9.77 -10.29
C GLU A 199 13.89 9.85 -8.85
N LEU A 200 13.71 10.99 -8.17
CA LEU A 200 14.04 11.13 -6.75
C LEU A 200 13.21 10.15 -5.91
N CYS A 201 11.89 10.11 -6.11
CA CYS A 201 11.01 9.21 -5.37
C CYS A 201 11.27 7.73 -5.69
N SER A 202 11.44 7.38 -6.97
CA SER A 202 11.82 6.03 -7.40
C SER A 202 13.14 5.59 -6.75
N SER A 203 14.16 6.46 -6.81
CA SER A 203 15.46 6.21 -6.20
C SER A 203 15.35 6.01 -4.69
N PHE A 204 14.57 6.85 -3.99
CA PHE A 204 14.37 6.70 -2.55
C PHE A 204 13.74 5.35 -2.20
N LEU A 205 12.64 4.99 -2.88
CA LEU A 205 11.92 3.74 -2.64
C LEU A 205 12.82 2.53 -2.92
N ARG A 206 13.60 2.56 -4.00
CA ARG A 206 14.58 1.52 -4.32
C ARG A 206 15.65 1.39 -3.23
N HIS A 207 16.21 2.51 -2.78
CA HIS A 207 17.24 2.49 -1.74
C HIS A 207 16.71 1.97 -0.41
N ALA A 208 15.50 2.39 -0.01
CA ALA A 208 14.88 1.97 1.23
C ALA A 208 14.39 0.51 1.19
N PHE A 209 13.66 0.10 0.14
CA PHE A 209 12.91 -1.16 0.11
C PHE A 209 13.57 -2.31 -0.65
N VAL A 210 14.59 -2.01 -1.46
CA VAL A 210 15.29 -3.01 -2.27
C VAL A 210 16.76 -3.13 -1.88
N LEU A 211 17.44 -2.00 -1.65
CA LEU A 211 18.88 -1.99 -1.41
C LEU A 211 19.27 -1.99 0.08
N GLY A 212 18.32 -1.75 0.99
CA GLY A 212 18.60 -1.76 2.43
C GLY A 212 19.43 -0.58 2.92
N VAL A 213 19.34 0.56 2.23
CA VAL A 213 20.09 1.74 2.58
C VAL A 213 19.35 2.51 3.65
N ASN A 214 20.04 2.77 4.77
CA ASN A 214 19.57 3.71 5.78
C ASN A 214 19.54 5.13 5.19
N THR A 215 18.36 5.59 4.80
CA THR A 215 18.09 6.92 4.24
C THR A 215 17.94 8.01 5.32
N ASN A 216 18.10 7.67 6.60
CA ASN A 216 18.08 8.62 7.71
C ASN A 216 19.42 9.33 7.98
N ASN A 217 20.37 9.25 7.06
CA ASN A 217 21.66 9.91 7.18
C ASN A 217 22.12 10.46 5.83
N ASP A 218 23.06 11.40 5.86
CA ASP A 218 23.54 12.10 4.66
C ASP A 218 24.19 11.14 3.65
N ARG A 219 24.84 10.07 4.13
CA ARG A 219 25.44 9.05 3.25
C ARG A 219 24.38 8.31 2.44
N GLY A 220 23.27 7.92 3.08
CA GLY A 220 22.17 7.24 2.42
C GLY A 220 21.38 8.17 1.51
N LEU A 221 21.07 9.38 1.98
CA LEU A 221 20.35 10.37 1.19
C LEU A 221 21.16 10.82 -0.03
N ARG A 222 22.48 10.95 0.09
CA ARG A 222 23.38 11.18 -1.04
C ARG A 222 23.25 10.12 -2.13
N LYS A 223 23.25 8.83 -1.76
CA LYS A 223 23.04 7.74 -2.73
C LYS A 223 21.71 7.86 -3.47
N VAL A 224 20.64 8.24 -2.74
CA VAL A 224 19.32 8.48 -3.33
C VAL A 224 19.37 9.60 -4.36
N VAL A 225 19.95 10.74 -4.01
CA VAL A 225 20.05 11.92 -4.90
C VAL A 225 20.89 11.59 -6.13
N GLU A 226 22.09 11.05 -5.95
CA GLU A 226 23.00 10.74 -7.06
C GLU A 226 22.41 9.69 -8.01
N ALA A 227 21.73 8.66 -7.49
CA ALA A 227 21.07 7.66 -8.31
C ALA A 227 19.82 8.17 -9.05
N ALA A 228 19.23 9.29 -8.60
CA ALA A 228 18.18 9.99 -9.35
C ALA A 228 18.74 10.86 -10.49
N GLY A 229 20.07 10.90 -10.67
CA GLY A 229 20.74 11.75 -11.65
C GLY A 229 20.84 13.21 -11.20
N LEU A 230 20.80 13.46 -9.89
CA LEU A 230 20.87 14.78 -9.28
C LEU A 230 22.22 14.97 -8.58
N ASP A 231 22.71 16.21 -8.52
CA ASP A 231 23.97 16.53 -7.85
C ASP A 231 23.77 16.74 -6.33
N TRP A 232 24.55 16.03 -5.52
CA TRP A 232 24.43 16.10 -4.06
C TRP A 232 24.85 17.46 -3.48
N SER A 233 25.81 18.14 -4.10
CA SER A 233 26.25 19.47 -3.65
C SER A 233 25.15 20.50 -3.92
N ALA A 234 24.54 20.46 -5.10
CA ALA A 234 23.41 21.30 -5.48
C ALA A 234 22.13 20.99 -4.68
N ALA A 235 21.99 19.79 -4.11
CA ALA A 235 20.88 19.45 -3.22
C ALA A 235 20.98 20.11 -1.83
N GLN A 236 22.20 20.48 -1.36
CA GLN A 236 22.40 20.97 0.01
C GLN A 236 21.53 22.18 0.39
N PRO A 237 21.38 23.22 -0.45
CA PRO A 237 20.57 24.39 -0.12
C PRO A 237 19.07 24.10 0.03
N HIS A 238 18.59 22.96 -0.45
CA HIS A 238 17.16 22.61 -0.52
C HIS A 238 16.72 21.63 0.56
N ARG A 239 17.61 21.23 1.48
CA ARG A 239 17.35 20.17 2.47
C ARG A 239 16.29 20.49 3.53
N GLU A 240 15.92 21.76 3.64
CA GLU A 240 14.96 22.27 4.63
C GLU A 240 13.76 22.98 3.95
N ASP A 241 13.61 22.82 2.63
CA ASP A 241 12.47 23.37 1.91
C ASP A 241 11.19 22.65 2.36
N ASN A 242 10.21 23.40 2.88
CA ASN A 242 8.93 22.86 3.35
C ASN A 242 7.78 23.11 2.36
N THR A 243 8.05 23.68 1.18
CA THR A 243 7.01 23.95 0.16
C THR A 243 6.31 22.68 -0.33
N TRP A 244 6.97 21.52 -0.18
CA TRP A 244 6.36 20.21 -0.48
C TRP A 244 5.11 19.91 0.36
N GLU A 245 4.96 20.49 1.56
CA GLU A 245 3.79 20.29 2.42
C GLU A 245 2.50 20.86 1.80
N ALA A 246 2.62 21.82 0.87
CA ALA A 246 1.48 22.37 0.15
C ALA A 246 1.03 21.51 -1.05
N ILE A 247 1.85 20.54 -1.50
CA ILE A 247 1.56 19.69 -2.67
C ILE A 247 0.38 18.72 -2.46
N PRO A 248 0.24 18.03 -1.31
CA PRO A 248 -0.87 17.10 -1.07
C PRO A 248 -2.22 17.77 -0.81
N ALA A 249 -2.25 19.07 -0.45
CA ALA A 249 -3.44 19.71 0.14
C ALA A 249 -4.66 19.81 -0.80
N ARG A 250 -4.51 19.62 -2.12
CA ARG A 250 -5.66 19.49 -3.04
C ARG A 250 -6.00 18.01 -3.23
N GLY A 251 -7.07 17.55 -2.59
CA GLY A 251 -7.69 16.25 -2.88
C GLY A 251 -7.12 15.03 -2.12
N GLN A 252 -6.33 15.21 -1.07
CA GLN A 252 -5.87 14.08 -0.25
C GLN A 252 -7.07 13.32 0.36
N PRO A 253 -7.22 12.00 0.10
CA PRO A 253 -8.31 11.22 0.66
C PRO A 253 -8.20 11.12 2.20
N PRO A 254 -9.32 10.90 2.92
CA PRO A 254 -9.31 10.77 4.36
C PRO A 254 -8.41 9.62 4.83
N ASP A 255 -7.85 9.76 6.04
CA ASP A 255 -7.15 8.65 6.69
C ASP A 255 -8.16 7.56 7.09
N HIS A 256 -8.28 6.52 6.27
CA HIS A 256 -9.06 5.32 6.60
C HIS A 256 -8.17 4.25 7.24
N VAL A 257 -8.65 3.65 8.33
CA VAL A 257 -7.96 2.63 9.16
C VAL A 257 -8.12 1.24 8.60
#